data_AF-A0A7S2DFC5-F1
#
_entry.id   AF-A0A7S2DFC5-F1
#
_cell.length_a   1.000
_cell.length_b   1.000
_cell.length_c   1.000
_cell.angle_alpha   90.00
_cell.angle_beta   90.00
_cell.angle_gamma   90.00
#
_symmetry.space_group_name_H-M   'P 1'
#
loop_
_entity.id
_entity.type
_entity.pdbx_description
1 polymer ?
#
loop_
_entity_poly.entity_id
_entity_poly.type
_entity_poly.pdbx_seq_one_letter_code
_entity_poly.pdbx_strand_id
1 'polypeptide(L)'
;AIFSSSMTCSAVLEKWVVGVPSKSKESQRSFVKTNLNALKAGCVSAKDQRRYAVEHPNIRKKQVKGTRKESDAIPHTGPFGRPNEVKEFTVNEIMEAKFTSFDSEDKVYPDLSGLQTKGRLPLPRHTKASMGQATRGRIPEPEKALFKMKKFQNVAGK
;
A
#
# COMPACT_ATOMS: atom_id res chain seq x y z
N ALA A 1 -6.71 -39.37 46.58
CA ALA A 1 -5.81 -39.42 45.41
C ALA A 1 -5.65 -38.01 44.87
N ILE A 2 -4.48 -37.41 45.07
CA ILE A 2 -4.18 -36.02 44.69
C ILE A 2 -3.64 -36.06 43.26
N PHE A 3 -4.39 -35.52 42.30
CA PHE A 3 -3.92 -35.40 40.92
C PHE A 3 -2.90 -34.26 40.83
N SER A 4 -1.63 -34.63 40.82
CA SER A 4 -0.51 -33.78 40.42
C SER A 4 -0.59 -33.54 38.91
N SER A 5 -1.17 -32.42 38.51
CA SER A 5 -1.06 -31.91 37.14
C SER A 5 0.21 -31.07 37.04
N SER A 6 1.36 -31.72 36.82
CA SER A 6 2.58 -31.02 36.43
C SER A 6 2.40 -30.46 35.02
N MET A 7 1.91 -29.23 34.88
CA MET A 7 2.04 -28.51 33.61
C MET A 7 3.51 -28.20 33.41
N THR A 8 4.12 -28.81 32.40
CA THR A 8 5.48 -28.48 31.98
C THR A 8 5.51 -27.02 31.50
N CYS A 9 6.57 -26.28 31.83
CA CYS A 9 6.75 -24.89 31.42
C CYS A 9 6.64 -24.70 29.89
N SER A 10 6.97 -25.74 29.10
CA SER A 10 6.82 -25.72 27.64
C SER A 10 5.37 -25.61 27.16
N ALA A 11 4.39 -26.18 27.89
CA ALA A 11 2.99 -26.13 27.51
C ALA A 11 2.39 -24.71 27.61
N VAL A 12 3.02 -23.84 28.41
CA VAL A 12 2.64 -22.42 28.59
C VAL A 12 3.26 -21.55 27.49
N LEU A 13 4.45 -21.90 26.99
CA LEU A 13 5.13 -21.14 25.93
C LEU A 13 4.59 -21.43 24.52
N GLU A 14 4.02 -22.62 24.28
CA GLU A 14 3.46 -22.99 22.96
C GLU A 14 2.04 -22.45 22.71
N LYS A 15 1.33 -22.03 23.75
CA LYS A 15 -0.04 -21.53 23.64
C LYS A 15 -0.05 -20.04 23.94
N TRP A 16 0.13 -19.22 22.90
CA TRP A 16 -0.34 -17.85 22.93
C TRP A 16 -1.81 -17.88 23.32
N VAL A 17 -2.12 -17.50 24.57
CA VAL A 17 -3.50 -17.43 25.07
C VAL A 17 -4.15 -16.26 24.35
N VAL A 18 -4.80 -16.55 23.23
CA VAL A 18 -5.64 -15.59 22.54
C VAL A 18 -6.78 -15.25 23.50
N GLY A 19 -6.86 -14.00 23.94
CA GLY A 19 -7.92 -13.54 24.83
C GLY A 19 -9.28 -13.84 24.19
N VAL A 20 -10.11 -14.64 24.86
CA VAL A 20 -11.50 -14.83 24.44
C VAL A 20 -12.20 -13.49 24.62
N PRO A 21 -12.67 -12.83 23.55
CA PRO A 21 -13.36 -11.57 23.69
C PRO A 21 -14.62 -11.78 24.52
N SER A 22 -14.94 -10.82 25.38
CA SER A 22 -16.18 -10.87 26.15
C SER A 22 -17.39 -10.91 25.21
N LYS A 23 -18.49 -11.52 25.66
CA LYS A 23 -19.74 -11.53 24.90
C LYS A 23 -20.14 -10.08 24.58
N SER A 24 -20.32 -9.78 23.30
CA SER A 24 -20.76 -8.46 22.85
C SER A 24 -22.07 -8.07 23.53
N LYS A 25 -22.20 -6.80 23.94
CA LYS A 25 -23.43 -6.27 24.53
C LYS A 25 -24.62 -6.56 23.62
N GLU A 26 -25.67 -7.14 24.17
CA GLU A 26 -26.90 -7.39 23.42
C GLU A 26 -27.53 -6.06 22.96
N SER A 27 -28.02 -6.05 21.73
CA SER A 27 -28.69 -4.90 21.13
C SER A 27 -29.96 -4.59 21.90
N GLN A 28 -30.14 -3.34 22.31
CA GLN A 28 -31.39 -2.90 22.92
C GLN A 28 -32.54 -2.96 21.92
N ARG A 29 -33.78 -3.01 22.43
CA ARG A 29 -35.00 -2.98 21.62
C ARG A 29 -35.00 -1.72 20.73
N SER A 30 -35.42 -1.85 19.47
CA SER A 30 -35.52 -0.74 18.55
C SER A 30 -36.97 -0.25 18.44
N PHE A 31 -37.26 0.92 19.01
CA PHE A 31 -38.58 1.57 18.89
C PHE A 31 -38.88 1.97 17.45
N VAL A 32 -37.91 2.58 16.76
CA VAL A 32 -38.07 3.03 15.36
C VAL A 32 -38.44 1.86 14.44
N LYS A 33 -37.74 0.72 14.56
CA LYS A 33 -38.02 -0.45 13.73
C LYS A 33 -39.34 -1.12 14.09
N THR A 34 -39.71 -1.09 15.38
CA THR A 34 -41.03 -1.55 15.84
C THR A 34 -42.13 -0.72 15.18
N ASN A 35 -42.01 0.61 15.20
CA ASN A 35 -43.01 1.52 14.63
C ASN A 35 -43.12 1.36 13.12
N LEU A 36 -41.98 1.23 12.42
CA LEU A 36 -41.97 1.02 10.97
C LEU A 36 -42.66 -0.29 10.59
N ASN A 37 -42.43 -1.36 11.34
CA ASN A 37 -43.13 -2.62 11.15
C ASN A 37 -44.63 -2.53 11.49
N ALA A 38 -44.99 -1.78 12.54
CA ALA A 38 -46.39 -1.53 12.89
C ALA A 38 -47.13 -0.81 11.75
N LEU A 39 -46.50 0.20 11.15
CA LEU A 39 -47.06 0.90 9.98
C LEU A 39 -47.21 -0.03 8.77
N LYS A 40 -46.23 -0.92 8.53
CA LYS A 40 -46.33 -1.95 7.48
C LYS A 40 -47.45 -2.96 7.72
N ALA A 41 -47.75 -3.25 8.99
CA ALA A 41 -48.86 -4.11 9.39
C ALA A 41 -50.22 -3.40 9.38
N GLY A 42 -50.29 -2.11 9.01
CA GLY A 42 -51.52 -1.34 8.97
C GLY A 42 -51.95 -0.75 10.33
N CYS A 43 -51.10 -0.76 11.34
CA CYS A 43 -51.38 -0.14 12.64
C CYS A 43 -51.21 1.39 12.57
N VAL A 44 -52.26 2.09 12.13
CA VAL A 44 -52.24 3.56 11.97
C VAL A 44 -52.41 4.28 13.32
N SER A 45 -53.22 3.73 14.23
CA SER A 45 -53.52 4.35 15.53
C SER A 45 -52.41 4.16 16.56
N ALA A 46 -52.23 5.14 17.45
CA ALA A 46 -51.28 5.07 18.55
C ALA A 46 -51.56 3.90 19.51
N LYS A 47 -52.83 3.52 19.70
CA LYS A 47 -53.20 2.37 20.54
C LYS A 47 -52.72 1.05 19.92
N ASP A 48 -52.86 0.94 18.60
CA ASP A 48 -52.49 -0.27 17.87
C ASP A 48 -50.97 -0.39 17.75
N GLN A 49 -50.25 0.72 17.61
CA GLN A 49 -48.78 0.72 17.69
C GLN A 49 -48.26 0.26 19.06
N ARG A 50 -48.92 0.66 20.15
CA ARG A 50 -48.59 0.19 21.50
C ARG A 50 -48.86 -1.30 21.66
N ARG A 51 -50.00 -1.80 21.15
CA ARG A 51 -50.33 -3.24 21.15
C ARG A 51 -49.31 -4.04 20.35
N TYR A 52 -49.01 -3.59 19.13
CA TYR A 52 -48.00 -4.19 18.27
C TYR A 52 -46.63 -4.25 18.95
N ALA A 53 -46.27 -3.21 19.70
CA ALA A 53 -45.04 -3.17 20.48
C ALA A 53 -45.02 -4.18 21.64
N VAL A 54 -46.15 -4.46 22.27
CA VAL A 54 -46.24 -5.48 23.34
C VAL A 54 -46.16 -6.89 22.75
N GLU A 55 -46.83 -7.13 21.63
CA GLU A 55 -46.83 -8.43 20.92
C GLU A 55 -45.45 -8.78 20.34
N HIS A 56 -44.68 -7.77 19.92
CA HIS A 56 -43.38 -7.95 19.28
C HIS A 56 -42.22 -7.32 20.10
N PRO A 57 -41.86 -7.89 21.28
CA PRO A 57 -40.82 -7.32 22.14
C PRO A 57 -39.39 -7.50 21.57
N ASN A 58 -39.19 -8.49 20.69
CA ASN A 58 -37.86 -8.90 20.21
C ASN A 58 -37.36 -8.15 18.96
N ILE A 59 -38.00 -7.04 18.58
CA ILE A 59 -37.55 -6.22 17.44
C ILE A 59 -36.31 -5.40 17.87
N ARG A 60 -35.12 -5.88 17.48
CA ARG A 60 -33.82 -5.28 17.80
C ARG A 60 -33.14 -4.67 16.57
N LYS A 61 -32.25 -3.70 16.79
CA LYS A 61 -31.39 -3.16 15.72
C LYS A 61 -30.39 -4.24 15.32
N LYS A 62 -30.30 -4.55 14.03
CA LYS A 62 -29.26 -5.44 13.49
C LYS A 62 -27.92 -4.78 13.77
N GLN A 63 -27.07 -5.44 14.57
CA GLN A 63 -25.69 -4.99 14.73
C GLN A 63 -25.03 -5.17 13.37
N VAL A 64 -24.58 -4.07 12.78
CA VAL A 64 -23.77 -4.14 11.56
C VAL A 64 -22.47 -4.77 12.01
N LYS A 65 -22.25 -6.03 11.63
CA LYS A 65 -20.93 -6.64 11.77
C LYS A 65 -20.02 -5.73 10.94
N GLY A 66 -19.01 -5.13 11.57
CA GLY A 66 -18.00 -4.36 10.88
C GLY A 66 -17.24 -5.31 9.96
N THR A 67 -17.78 -5.56 8.78
CA THR A 67 -17.00 -6.16 7.70
C THR A 67 -15.99 -5.09 7.33
N ARG A 68 -14.71 -5.36 7.55
CA ARG A 68 -13.64 -4.58 6.94
C ARG A 68 -14.00 -4.57 5.45
N LYS A 69 -14.45 -3.42 4.93
CA LYS A 69 -14.57 -3.26 3.49
C LYS A 69 -13.14 -3.42 3.01
N GLU A 70 -12.84 -4.58 2.41
CA GLU A 70 -11.73 -4.63 1.48
C GLU A 70 -12.09 -3.56 0.46
N SER A 71 -11.32 -2.48 0.45
CA SER A 71 -11.38 -1.55 -0.66
C SER A 71 -11.16 -2.38 -1.92
N ASP A 72 -11.94 -2.13 -2.98
CA ASP A 72 -11.69 -2.63 -4.33
C ASP A 72 -10.38 -2.01 -4.87
N ALA A 73 -9.29 -2.18 -4.13
CA ALA A 73 -7.97 -1.73 -4.47
C ALA A 73 -7.56 -2.61 -5.64
N ILE A 74 -7.69 -2.04 -6.84
CA ILE A 74 -7.13 -2.61 -8.06
C ILE A 74 -5.68 -2.99 -7.73
N PRO A 75 -5.27 -4.26 -7.92
CA PRO A 75 -3.91 -4.68 -7.61
C PRO A 75 -2.93 -3.81 -8.40
N HIS A 76 -2.29 -2.86 -7.73
CA HIS A 76 -1.37 -1.91 -8.36
C HIS A 76 -0.10 -2.66 -8.72
N THR A 77 0.05 -2.99 -10.00
CA THR A 77 1.22 -3.71 -10.51
C THR A 77 2.08 -2.71 -11.29
N GLY A 78 2.93 -1.96 -10.57
CA GLY A 78 3.90 -1.05 -11.18
C GLY A 78 4.47 0.02 -10.23
N PRO A 79 5.40 0.86 -10.70
CA PRO A 79 5.82 2.05 -9.97
C PRO A 79 4.63 2.98 -9.73
N PHE A 80 4.54 3.63 -8.57
CA PHE A 80 3.52 4.66 -8.34
C PHE A 80 3.85 5.90 -9.18
N GLY A 81 2.90 6.36 -9.99
CA GLY A 81 3.04 7.54 -10.87
C GLY A 81 2.82 7.23 -12.35
N ARG A 82 2.53 8.27 -13.15
CA ARG A 82 2.44 8.15 -14.61
C ARG A 82 3.86 8.07 -15.17
N PRO A 83 4.23 7.04 -15.95
CA PRO A 83 5.53 7.03 -16.61
C PRO A 83 5.63 8.24 -17.54
N ASN A 84 6.75 8.96 -17.47
CA ASN A 84 7.03 10.02 -18.42
C ASN A 84 7.14 9.40 -19.82
N GLU A 85 6.41 9.96 -20.78
CA GLU A 85 6.63 9.66 -22.19
C GLU A 85 8.06 10.08 -22.55
N VAL A 86 8.81 9.17 -23.17
CA VAL A 86 10.14 9.48 -23.69
C VAL A 86 9.94 10.42 -24.87
N LYS A 87 10.05 11.73 -24.62
CA LYS A 87 10.01 12.73 -25.67
C LYS A 87 11.34 12.72 -26.41
N GLU A 88 11.29 12.78 -27.74
CA GLU A 88 12.46 12.78 -28.62
C GLU A 88 13.26 14.10 -28.57
N PHE A 89 12.75 15.12 -27.88
CA PHE A 89 13.33 16.46 -27.87
C PHE A 89 14.54 16.55 -26.94
N THR A 90 15.56 17.23 -27.43
CA THR A 90 16.80 17.45 -26.69
C THR A 90 16.60 18.58 -25.67
N VAL A 91 17.26 18.52 -24.51
CA VAL A 91 17.16 19.57 -23.46
C VAL A 91 17.43 20.98 -24.02
N ASN A 92 18.34 21.10 -24.97
CA ASN A 92 18.68 22.37 -25.62
C ASN A 92 17.50 22.96 -26.40
N GLU A 93 16.68 22.13 -27.05
CA GLU A 93 15.53 22.60 -27.84
C GLU A 93 14.42 23.17 -26.94
N ILE A 94 14.29 22.61 -25.73
CA ILE A 94 13.39 23.11 -24.71
C ILE A 94 13.90 24.45 -24.17
N MET A 95 15.20 24.56 -23.88
CA MET A 95 15.82 25.79 -23.39
C MET A 95 15.78 26.93 -24.41
N GLU A 96 15.91 26.60 -25.70
CA GLU A 96 15.82 27.55 -26.81
C GLU A 96 14.36 27.90 -27.17
N ALA A 97 13.37 27.36 -26.44
CA ALA A 97 11.94 27.63 -26.61
C ALA A 97 11.42 27.42 -28.05
N LYS A 98 12.03 26.50 -28.81
CA LYS A 98 11.73 26.27 -30.24
C LYS A 98 10.29 25.89 -30.56
N PHE A 99 9.55 25.41 -29.56
CA PHE A 99 8.15 24.98 -29.68
C PHE A 99 7.16 26.06 -29.28
N THR A 100 7.63 27.25 -28.94
CA THR A 100 6.76 28.38 -28.59
C THR A 100 6.59 29.29 -29.81
N SER A 101 5.41 29.87 -29.97
CA SER A 101 5.09 30.78 -31.06
C SER A 101 5.52 32.23 -30.79
N PHE A 102 6.38 32.44 -29.79
CA PHE A 102 6.91 33.76 -29.49
C PHE A 102 8.02 34.08 -30.49
N ASP A 103 7.88 35.19 -31.19
CA ASP A 103 8.95 35.67 -32.04
C ASP A 103 10.10 36.15 -31.13
N SER A 104 11.32 35.77 -31.46
CA SER A 104 12.49 36.18 -30.67
C SER A 104 12.83 37.63 -31.05
N GLU A 105 12.03 38.59 -30.56
CA GLU A 105 12.10 40.01 -30.94
C GLU A 105 13.43 40.69 -30.53
N ASP A 106 14.29 40.03 -29.74
CA ASP A 106 15.54 40.59 -29.23
C ASP A 106 16.79 39.84 -29.73
N LYS A 107 17.00 39.78 -31.06
CA LYS A 107 18.35 39.50 -31.60
C LYS A 107 19.19 40.79 -31.59
N VAL A 108 19.43 41.33 -30.40
CA VAL A 108 20.33 42.48 -30.17
C VAL A 108 21.80 42.06 -30.29
N TYR A 109 22.10 40.75 -30.25
CA TYR A 109 23.46 40.23 -30.28
C TYR A 109 23.90 39.75 -31.67
N PRO A 110 25.20 39.89 -32.00
CA PRO A 110 25.77 39.37 -33.25
C PRO A 110 25.56 37.86 -33.40
N ASP A 111 25.26 37.41 -34.63
CA ASP A 111 25.15 35.98 -34.96
C ASP A 111 26.53 35.31 -34.91
N LEU A 112 26.69 34.36 -33.98
CA LEU A 112 27.93 33.59 -33.78
C LEU A 112 27.91 32.25 -34.52
N SER A 113 26.92 31.99 -35.39
CA SER A 113 26.77 30.74 -36.15
C SER A 113 28.00 30.35 -37.00
N GLY A 114 28.81 31.33 -37.40
CA GLY A 114 30.06 31.13 -38.14
C GLY A 114 31.31 30.98 -37.27
N LEU A 115 31.20 31.04 -35.94
CA LEU A 115 32.35 31.03 -35.04
C LEU A 115 32.94 29.61 -34.93
N GLN A 116 33.92 29.31 -35.76
CA GLN A 116 34.69 28.08 -35.66
C GLN A 116 35.60 28.12 -34.43
N THR A 117 35.19 27.43 -33.36
CA THR A 117 36.07 27.20 -32.21
C THR A 117 37.23 26.32 -32.64
N LYS A 118 38.44 26.91 -32.70
CA LYS A 118 39.67 26.17 -33.02
C LYS A 118 39.82 25.02 -32.01
N GLY A 119 40.18 23.85 -32.54
CA GLY A 119 39.99 22.52 -31.95
C GLY A 119 40.19 22.41 -30.43
N ARG A 120 39.33 21.62 -29.79
CA ARG A 120 39.44 21.28 -28.37
C ARG A 120 40.71 20.47 -28.13
N LEU A 121 41.43 20.80 -27.05
CA LEU A 121 42.55 19.99 -26.57
C LEU A 121 42.07 18.55 -26.31
N PRO A 122 42.92 17.54 -26.53
CA PRO A 122 42.56 16.15 -26.27
C PRO A 122 42.12 15.97 -24.82
N LEU A 123 41.10 15.14 -24.61
CA LEU A 123 40.59 14.89 -23.26
C LEU A 123 41.72 14.28 -22.39
N PRO A 124 41.78 14.65 -21.09
CA PRO A 124 42.73 14.05 -20.16
C PRO A 124 42.59 12.52 -20.12
N ARG A 125 43.73 11.82 -19.98
CA ARG A 125 43.75 10.36 -19.83
C ARG A 125 43.00 9.97 -18.55
N HIS A 126 42.18 8.91 -18.62
CA HIS A 126 41.43 8.42 -17.47
C HIS A 126 42.36 7.95 -16.34
N THR A 127 41.93 8.15 -15.10
CA THR A 127 42.67 7.73 -13.89
C THR A 127 42.27 6.30 -13.49
N LYS A 128 43.11 5.61 -12.71
CA LYS A 128 42.83 4.25 -12.21
C LYS A 128 41.50 4.17 -11.43
N ALA A 129 41.12 5.24 -10.72
CA ALA A 129 39.87 5.32 -9.98
C ALA A 129 38.63 5.40 -10.90
N SER A 130 38.75 6.08 -12.05
CA SER A 130 37.66 6.22 -13.03
C SER A 130 37.28 4.88 -13.68
N MET A 131 38.22 3.95 -13.85
CA MET A 131 37.92 2.62 -14.41
C MET A 131 37.07 1.75 -13.47
N GLY A 132 37.26 1.88 -12.15
CA GLY A 132 36.55 1.06 -11.15
C GLY A 132 35.09 1.45 -10.89
N GLN A 133 34.67 2.64 -11.35
CA GLN A 133 33.31 3.18 -11.16
C GLN A 133 32.36 2.82 -12.31
N ALA A 134 32.85 2.21 -13.39
CA ALA A 134 32.02 1.78 -14.51
C ALA A 134 31.24 0.51 -14.15
N THR A 135 30.00 0.67 -13.66
CA THR A 135 29.11 -0.43 -13.26
C THR A 135 28.38 -1.09 -14.43
N ARG A 136 28.56 -0.61 -15.67
CA ARG A 136 27.93 -1.16 -16.87
C ARG A 136 28.55 -2.52 -17.20
N GLY A 137 27.82 -3.59 -16.91
CA GLY A 137 28.24 -4.97 -17.18
C GLY A 137 28.77 -5.75 -15.98
N ARG A 138 28.61 -5.24 -14.75
CA ARG A 138 28.93 -6.03 -13.54
C ARG A 138 27.98 -7.23 -13.47
N ILE A 139 28.52 -8.41 -13.77
CA ILE A 139 27.82 -9.69 -13.60
C ILE A 139 27.45 -9.80 -12.11
N PRO A 140 26.19 -10.11 -11.77
CA PRO A 140 25.81 -10.30 -10.38
C PRO A 140 26.69 -11.38 -9.75
N GLU A 141 27.34 -11.02 -8.63
CA GLU A 141 28.19 -11.95 -7.89
C GLU A 141 27.31 -13.13 -7.43
N PRO A 142 27.72 -14.40 -7.64
CA PRO A 142 26.89 -15.53 -7.27
C PRO A 142 26.57 -15.50 -5.78
N GLU A 143 25.31 -15.79 -5.42
CA GLU A 143 24.84 -15.81 -4.04
C GLU A 143 25.69 -16.78 -3.22
N LYS A 144 26.52 -16.24 -2.33
CA LYS A 144 27.33 -17.05 -1.41
C LYS A 144 26.38 -17.77 -0.46
N ALA A 145 26.51 -19.10 -0.38
CA ALA A 145 25.72 -19.89 0.56
C ALA A 145 25.89 -19.34 1.98
N LEU A 146 24.78 -19.17 2.71
CA LEU A 146 24.81 -18.69 4.08
C LEU A 146 25.69 -19.64 4.91
N PHE A 147 26.54 -19.05 5.75
CA PHE A 147 27.44 -19.79 6.62
C PHE A 147 26.62 -20.74 7.53
N LYS A 148 26.81 -22.05 7.34
CA LYS A 148 26.26 -23.10 8.21
C LYS A 148 27.42 -23.76 8.94
N MET A 149 27.33 -23.84 10.27
CA MET A 149 28.29 -24.62 11.06
C MET A 149 28.23 -26.09 10.62
N LYS A 150 29.39 -26.77 10.59
CA LYS A 150 29.53 -28.17 10.12
C LYS A 150 28.50 -29.13 10.74
N LYS A 151 28.17 -28.92 12.02
CA LYS A 151 27.19 -29.74 12.77
C LYS A 151 25.75 -29.61 12.27
N PHE A 152 25.41 -28.50 11.60
CA PHE A 152 24.03 -28.18 11.18
C PHE A 152 23.86 -28.16 9.66
N GLN A 153 24.80 -28.74 8.90
CA GLN A 153 24.72 -28.78 7.44
C GLN A 153 23.53 -29.62 6.93
N ASN A 154 23.15 -30.67 7.66
CA ASN A 154 22.11 -31.63 7.25
C ASN A 154 20.73 -31.38 7.89
N VAL A 155 20.55 -30.27 8.60
CA VAL A 155 19.24 -29.92 9.16
C VAL A 155 18.46 -29.15 8.10
N ALA A 156 17.37 -29.73 7.60
CA ALA A 156 16.45 -29.04 6.72
C ALA A 156 15.83 -27.86 7.49
N GLY A 157 16.03 -26.64 6.99
CA GLY A 157 15.33 -25.47 7.52
C GLY A 157 13.83 -25.64 7.25
N LYS A 158 13.02 -25.55 8.30
CA LYS A 158 11.58 -25.37 8.16
C LYS A 158 11.27 -23.94 7.77
#